data_AF-A0A1L8WBK3-F1
#
_entry.id   AF-A0A1L8WBK3-F1
#
_cell.length_a   1.000
_cell.length_b   1.000
_cell.length_c   1.000
_cell.angle_alpha   90.00
_cell.angle_beta   90.00
_cell.angle_gamma   90.00
#
_symmetry.space_group_name_H-M   'P 1'
#
loop_
_entity.id
_entity.type
_entity.pdbx_description
1 polymer ?
#
loop_
_entity_poly.entity_id
_entity_poly.type
_entity_poly.pdbx_seq_one_letter_code
_entity_poly.pdbx_strand_id
1 'polypeptide(L)' 'MPITSKELAKKKATAKLIIEAKGDNFDDWLAQKYDEVFDENEAIIHKALKSFTEKNNKNNQFEQR' A
#
# COMPACT_ATOMS: atom_id res chain seq x y z
N MET A 1 8.61 4.89 16.40
CA MET A 1 8.01 6.25 16.24
C MET A 1 7.40 6.33 14.85
N PRO A 2 6.15 6.79 14.70
CA PRO A 2 5.57 7.04 13.39
C PRO A 2 6.30 8.22 12.72
N ILE A 3 6.50 8.14 11.41
CA ILE A 3 7.09 9.23 10.63
C ILE A 3 6.11 10.42 10.67
N THR A 4 6.63 11.62 10.94
CA THR A 4 5.81 12.84 10.89
C THR A 4 5.54 13.26 9.44
N SER A 5 4.41 13.93 9.19
CA SER A 5 4.08 14.44 7.84
C SER A 5 5.18 15.33 7.26
N LYS A 6 5.87 16.10 8.11
CA LYS A 6 7.00 16.95 7.74
C LYS A 6 8.19 16.13 7.22
N GLU A 7 8.52 15.04 7.90
CA GLU A 7 9.59 14.14 7.48
C GLU A 7 9.23 13.38 6.20
N LEU A 8 7.97 12.95 6.06
CA LEU A 8 7.49 12.31 4.85
C LEU A 8 7.60 13.25 3.64
N ALA A 9 7.17 14.50 3.78
CA ALA A 9 7.29 15.51 2.73
C ALA A 9 8.75 15.76 2.34
N LYS A 10 9.66 15.84 3.33
CA LYS A 10 11.09 16.01 3.08
C LYS A 10 11.68 14.83 2.30
N LYS A 11 11.35 13.60 2.69
CA LYS A 11 11.79 12.38 1.98
C LYS A 11 11.28 12.36 0.54
N LYS A 12 10.01 12.70 0.31
CA LYS A 12 9.43 12.77 -1.04
C LYS A 12 10.14 13.82 -1.90
N ALA A 13 10.38 15.02 -1.36
CA ALA A 13 11.08 16.08 -2.07
C ALA A 13 12.52 15.68 -2.44
N THR A 14 13.26 15.08 -1.51
CA THR A 14 14.62 14.59 -1.78
C THR A 14 14.63 13.49 -2.83
N ALA A 15 13.72 12.52 -2.74
CA ALA A 15 13.62 11.45 -3.73
C ALA A 15 13.32 12.02 -5.13
N LYS A 16 12.37 12.94 -5.23
CA LYS A 16 12.03 13.62 -6.49
C LYS A 16 13.25 14.28 -7.13
N LEU A 17 13.99 15.09 -6.38
CA LEU A 17 15.20 15.75 -6.88
C LEU A 17 16.26 14.75 -7.38
N ILE A 18 16.46 13.64 -6.67
CA ILE A 18 17.45 12.63 -7.05
C ILE A 18 17.03 11.91 -8.35
N ILE A 19 15.76 11.54 -8.46
CA ILE A 19 15.25 10.82 -9.64
C ILE A 19 15.25 11.73 -10.88
N GLU A 20 14.79 12.97 -10.73
CA GLU A 20 14.83 13.95 -11.82
C GLU A 20 16.28 14.29 -12.23
N ALA A 21 17.22 14.38 -11.27
CA ALA A 21 18.63 14.60 -11.57
C ALA A 21 19.30 13.44 -12.31
N LYS A 22 18.74 12.23 -12.23
CA LYS A 22 19.17 11.07 -13.02
C LYS A 22 18.58 11.05 -14.44
N GLY A 23 17.64 11.94 -14.74
CA GLY A 23 16.92 12.00 -16.01
C GLY A 23 15.67 11.11 -16.04
N ASP A 24 15.29 10.51 -14.91
CA ASP A 24 14.11 9.68 -14.78
C ASP A 24 12.89 10.50 -14.35
N ASN A 25 11.69 10.02 -14.67
CA ASN A 25 10.45 10.62 -14.20
C ASN A 25 10.11 10.09 -12.79
N PHE A 26 9.94 11.01 -11.83
CA PHE A 26 9.62 10.66 -10.45
C PHE A 26 8.28 9.91 -10.31
N ASP A 27 7.27 10.28 -11.09
CA ASP A 27 5.94 9.65 -11.03
C ASP A 27 5.98 8.22 -11.58
N ASP A 28 6.75 7.97 -12.65
CA ASP A 28 6.96 6.61 -13.17
C ASP A 28 7.71 5.73 -12.17
N TRP A 29 8.77 6.26 -11.56
CA TRP A 29 9.50 5.56 -10.50
C TRP A 29 8.59 5.24 -9.31
N LEU A 30 7.71 6.18 -8.94
CA LEU A 30 6.78 5.99 -7.83
C LEU A 30 5.72 4.93 -8.16
N ALA A 31 5.22 4.89 -9.40
CA ALA A 31 4.30 3.86 -9.86
C ALA A 31 4.90 2.46 -9.74
N GLN A 32 6.15 2.28 -10.19
CA GLN A 32 6.86 1.00 -10.05
C GLN A 32 6.99 0.54 -8.59
N LYS A 33 7.17 1.48 -7.65
CA LYS A 33 7.22 1.16 -6.22
C LYS A 33 5.86 0.79 -5.64
N TYR A 34 4.77 1.29 -6.19
CA TYR A 34 3.44 0.80 -5.82
C TYR A 34 3.19 -0.60 -6.37
N ASP A 35 3.54 -0.87 -7.62
CA ASP A 35 3.40 -2.19 -8.22
C ASP A 35 4.21 -3.25 -7.46
N GLU A 36 5.47 -2.96 -7.09
CA GLU A 36 6.31 -3.85 -6.27
C GLU A 36 5.64 -4.20 -4.93
N VAL A 37 5.06 -3.20 -4.25
CA VAL A 37 4.33 -3.43 -3.00
C VAL A 37 3.06 -4.25 -3.25
N PHE A 38 2.35 -4.05 -4.36
CA PHE A 38 1.16 -4.83 -4.67
C PHE A 38 1.50 -6.28 -5.00
N ASP A 39 2.50 -6.52 -5.85
CA ASP A 39 2.96 -7.87 -6.22
C ASP A 39 3.43 -8.65 -4.99
N GLU A 40 4.23 -8.03 -4.11
CA GLU A 40 4.73 -8.69 -2.90
C GLU A 40 3.62 -9.00 -1.89
N ASN A 41 2.52 -8.24 -1.90
CA ASN A 41 1.47 -8.31 -0.90
C ASN A 41 0.13 -8.80 -1.47
N GLU A 42 0.08 -9.23 -2.73
CA GLU A 42 -1.13 -9.71 -3.40
C GLU A 42 -1.77 -10.85 -2.60
N ALA A 43 -0.95 -11.81 -2.13
CA ALA A 43 -1.37 -12.91 -1.28
C ALA A 43 -1.94 -12.45 0.08
N ILE A 44 -1.43 -11.35 0.64
CA ILE A 44 -1.92 -10.77 1.91
C ILE A 44 -3.27 -10.10 1.68
N ILE A 45 -3.43 -9.36 0.57
CA ILE A 45 -4.68 -8.73 0.18
C ILE A 45 -5.76 -9.81 -0.02
N HIS A 46 -5.48 -10.87 -0.76
CA HIS A 46 -6.42 -11.99 -0.93
C HIS A 46 -6.78 -12.66 0.39
N LYS A 47 -5.82 -12.85 1.29
CA LYS A 47 -6.07 -13.44 2.62
C LYS A 47 -6.91 -12.53 3.51
N ALA A 48 -6.67 -11.22 3.47
CA ALA A 48 -7.44 -10.23 4.21
C ALA A 48 -8.88 -10.13 3.67
N LEU A 49 -9.06 -10.08 2.35
CA LEU A 49 -10.37 -10.09 1.70
C LEU A 49 -11.14 -11.36 2.04
N LYS A 50 -10.51 -12.54 1.92
CA LYS A 50 -11.14 -13.82 2.27
C LYS A 50 -11.54 -13.86 3.75
N SER A 51 -10.67 -13.41 4.65
CA SER A 51 -10.96 -13.36 6.09
C SER A 51 -12.08 -12.38 6.43
N PHE A 52 -12.20 -11.28 5.69
CA PHE A 52 -13.29 -10.31 5.84
C PHE A 52 -14.63 -10.92 5.39
N THR A 53 -14.66 -11.58 4.23
CA THR A 53 -15.86 -12.27 3.72
C THR A 53 -16.28 -13.43 4.64
N GLU A 54 -15.35 -14.22 5.14
CA GLU A 54 -15.63 -15.33 6.08
C GLU A 54 -16.16 -14.85 7.44
N LYS A 55 -15.67 -13.70 7.95
CA LYS A 55 -16.24 -13.06 9.14
C LYS A 55 -17.68 -12.60 8.92
N ASN A 56 -17.96 -12.01 7.76
CA ASN A 56 -19.30 -11.50 7.46
C ASN A 56 -20.32 -12.63 7.28
N ASN A 57 -19.91 -13.75 6.67
CA ASN A 57 -20.78 -14.93 6.52
C ASN A 57 -21.03 -15.69 7.84
N LYS A 58 -20.08 -15.69 8.78
CA LYS A 58 -20.29 -16.31 10.09
C LYS A 58 -21.30 -15.55 10.94
N ASN A 59 -21.30 -14.21 10.94
CA ASN A 59 -22.27 -13.42 11.72
C ASN A 59 -23.73 -13.67 11.28
N ASN A 60 -23.99 -13.82 9.97
CA ASN A 60 -25.35 -14.09 9.47
C ASN A 60 -25.89 -15.50 9.79
N GLN A 61 -25.04 -16.44 10.24
CA GLN A 61 -25.48 -17.78 10.64
C GLN A 61 -25.82 -17.90 12.12
N PHE A 62 -25.38 -16.96 12.97
CA PHE A 62 -25.72 -16.95 14.40
C PHE A 62 -27.00 -16.17 14.71
N GLU A 63 -27.48 -15.31 13.80
CA GLU A 63 -28.76 -14.58 13.98
C GLU A 63 -30.01 -15.34 13.49
N GLN A 64 -29.87 -16.57 12.99
CA GLN A 64 -30.99 -17.39 12.48
C GLN A 64 -31.26 -18.67 13.30
N ARG A 65 -30.84 -18.73 14.56
CA ARG A 65 -31.12 -19.87 15.46
C ARG A 65 -31.80 -19.44 16.75
#